data_AF-A0A847YY37-F1
#
_entry.id   AF-A0A847YY37-F1
#
_cell.length_a   1.000
_cell.length_b   1.000
_cell.length_c   1.000
_cell.angle_alpha   90.00
_cell.angle_beta   90.00
_cell.angle_gamma   90.00
#
_symmetry.space_group_name_H-M   'P 1'
#
loop_
_entity.id
_entity.type
_entity.pdbx_description
1 polymer ?
#
loop_
_entity_poly.entity_id
_entity_poly.type
_entity_poly.pdbx_seq_one_letter_code
_entity_poly.pdbx_strand_id
1 'polypeptide(L)'
;MLVDSYQITVYIIPEKAKVLIDAIKQVTELNYGNYHGVYFQSPAGEEFYQLKPEAEPNQNIDPEKIYSSKTVKLEFSIPKDEQLLQKIIAAIWQVHPWKEPVIRVVEGLESRKD
;
A
#
# COMPACT_ATOMS: atom_id res chain seq x y z
N MET A 1 5.14 -5.00 25.07
CA MET A 1 6.55 -5.30 24.75
C MET A 1 6.86 -4.80 23.34
N LEU A 2 8.14 -4.62 23.01
CA LEU A 2 8.53 -4.27 21.63
C LEU A 2 8.71 -5.55 20.81
N VAL A 3 8.24 -5.55 19.57
CA VAL A 3 8.42 -6.66 18.62
C VAL A 3 8.95 -6.14 17.30
N ASP A 4 9.74 -6.96 16.62
CA ASP A 4 10.15 -6.69 15.24
C ASP A 4 8.93 -6.76 14.30
N SER A 5 8.81 -5.76 13.44
CA SER A 5 7.71 -5.66 12.50
C SER A 5 8.15 -5.13 11.14
N TYR A 6 7.33 -5.45 10.13
CA TYR A 6 7.30 -4.69 8.88
C TYR A 6 6.19 -3.65 8.99
N GLN A 7 6.54 -2.39 8.73
CA GLN A 7 5.61 -1.27 8.59
C GLN A 7 5.41 -1.02 7.09
N ILE A 8 4.19 -1.26 6.63
CA ILE A 8 3.84 -1.20 5.21
C ILE A 8 3.03 0.05 4.95
N THR A 9 3.42 0.76 3.89
CA THR A 9 2.67 1.88 3.34
C THR A 9 2.33 1.59 1.89
N VAL A 10 1.08 1.81 1.50
CA VAL A 10 0.63 1.76 0.10
C VAL A 10 -0.19 2.99 -0.25
N TYR A 11 0.04 3.50 -1.46
CA TYR A 11 -0.64 4.66 -2.01
C TYR A 11 -1.66 4.21 -3.04
N ILE A 12 -2.92 4.66 -2.89
CA ILE A 12 -4.01 4.22 -3.78
C ILE A 12 -5.06 5.30 -3.94
N ILE A 13 -5.80 5.26 -5.05
CA ILE A 13 -6.99 6.10 -5.24
C ILE A 13 -8.07 5.78 -4.17
N PRO A 14 -8.74 6.80 -3.60
CA PRO A 14 -9.68 6.60 -2.49
C PRO A 14 -10.76 5.54 -2.76
N GLU A 15 -11.24 5.45 -3.99
CA GLU A 15 -12.33 4.56 -4.41
C GLU A 15 -11.94 3.08 -4.34
N LYS A 16 -10.64 2.77 -4.34
CA LYS A 16 -10.10 1.41 -4.28
C LYS A 16 -9.50 1.05 -2.92
N ALA A 17 -9.39 2.00 -2.00
CA ALA A 17 -8.81 1.77 -0.67
C ALA A 17 -9.47 0.61 0.07
N LYS A 18 -10.81 0.56 0.09
CA LYS A 18 -11.53 -0.54 0.75
C LYS A 18 -11.25 -1.90 0.11
N VAL A 19 -11.27 -1.97 -1.23
CA VAL A 19 -11.02 -3.22 -1.97
C VAL A 19 -9.62 -3.75 -1.67
N LEU A 20 -8.63 -2.85 -1.62
CA LEU A 20 -7.26 -3.22 -1.28
C LEU A 20 -7.13 -3.75 0.15
N ILE A 21 -7.76 -3.08 1.14
CA ILE A 21 -7.75 -3.56 2.52
C ILE A 21 -8.47 -4.91 2.64
N ASP A 22 -9.61 -5.09 1.97
CA ASP A 22 -10.34 -6.37 2.00
C ASP A 22 -9.48 -7.52 1.42
N ALA A 23 -8.69 -7.26 0.37
CA ALA A 23 -7.77 -8.23 -0.21
C ALA A 23 -6.62 -8.58 0.74
N ILE A 24 -6.01 -7.58 1.38
CA ILE A 24 -4.98 -7.82 2.43
C ILE A 24 -5.57 -8.65 3.56
N LYS A 25 -6.83 -8.39 3.94
CA LYS A 25 -7.53 -9.10 5.01
C LYS A 25 -7.84 -10.57 4.69
N GLN A 26 -7.75 -10.99 3.44
CA GLN A 26 -7.80 -12.42 3.08
C GLN A 26 -6.48 -13.15 3.39
N VAL A 27 -5.39 -12.40 3.55
CA VAL A 27 -4.04 -12.95 3.80
C VAL A 27 -3.66 -12.85 5.28
N THR A 28 -4.06 -11.77 5.94
CA THR A 28 -3.77 -11.51 7.36
C THR A 28 -4.94 -10.83 8.04
N GLU A 29 -5.16 -11.12 9.31
CA GLU A 29 -6.19 -10.43 10.09
C GLU A 29 -5.80 -8.97 10.43
N LEU A 30 -4.58 -8.53 10.14
CA LEU A 30 -4.04 -7.22 10.56
C LEU A 30 -4.19 -7.01 12.07
N ASN A 31 -3.70 -7.98 12.84
CA ASN A 31 -3.81 -7.98 14.29
C ASN A 31 -2.84 -6.97 14.91
N TYR A 32 -3.31 -6.27 15.95
CA TYR A 32 -2.48 -5.42 16.81
C TYR A 32 -2.96 -5.57 18.26
N GLY A 33 -2.32 -6.45 19.03
CA GLY A 33 -2.85 -6.90 20.33
C GLY A 33 -4.22 -7.55 20.14
N ASN A 34 -5.21 -7.12 20.92
CA ASN A 34 -6.59 -7.64 20.86
C ASN A 34 -7.46 -7.02 19.75
N TYR A 35 -6.88 -6.19 18.88
CA TYR A 35 -7.59 -5.58 17.75
C TYR A 35 -7.27 -6.32 16.45
N HIS A 36 -8.28 -6.50 15.60
CA HIS A 36 -8.12 -7.04 14.25
C HIS A 36 -8.49 -5.97 13.21
N GLY A 37 -7.95 -6.08 12.00
CA GLY A 37 -8.22 -5.16 10.90
C GLY A 37 -7.58 -3.78 11.09
N VAL A 38 -6.48 -3.67 11.83
CA VAL A 38 -5.87 -2.38 12.17
C VAL A 38 -5.07 -1.84 10.99
N TYR A 39 -5.50 -0.70 10.49
CA TYR A 39 -4.77 0.12 9.53
C TYR A 39 -5.13 1.59 9.75
N PHE A 40 -4.26 2.48 9.31
CA PHE A 40 -4.48 3.92 9.27
C PHE A 40 -4.67 4.35 7.81
N GLN A 41 -5.56 5.31 7.59
CA GLN A 41 -5.74 5.97 6.30
C GLN A 41 -5.58 7.47 6.47
N SER A 42 -4.71 8.08 5.69
CA SER A 42 -4.59 9.54 5.66
C SER A 42 -5.79 10.19 4.96
N PRO A 43 -6.04 11.49 5.19
CA PRO A 43 -6.79 12.30 4.23
C PRO A 43 -6.18 12.18 2.82
N ALA A 44 -7.01 12.33 1.79
CA ALA A 44 -6.53 12.31 0.42
C ALA A 44 -5.64 13.52 0.13
N GLY A 45 -4.52 13.28 -0.56
CA GLY A 45 -3.66 14.30 -1.16
C GLY A 45 -3.66 14.18 -2.68
N GLU A 46 -2.79 14.96 -3.32
CA GLU A 46 -2.50 14.85 -4.75
C GLU A 46 -1.14 14.17 -4.93
N GLU A 47 -1.12 13.12 -5.75
CA GLU A 47 0.09 12.48 -6.24
C GLU A 47 0.39 12.99 -7.65
N PHE A 48 1.66 13.33 -7.91
CA PHE A 48 2.10 13.89 -9.17
C PHE A 48 3.09 12.96 -9.86
N TYR A 49 2.94 12.79 -11.17
CA TYR A 49 3.82 11.95 -11.96
C TYR A 49 3.91 12.44 -13.40
N GLN A 50 5.00 12.05 -14.07
CA GLN A 50 5.18 12.23 -15.51
C GLN A 50 5.27 10.83 -16.14
N LEU A 51 4.65 10.68 -17.31
CA LEU A 51 4.72 9.42 -18.04
C LEU A 51 5.98 9.39 -18.89
N LYS A 52 6.68 8.24 -18.85
CA LYS A 52 7.72 7.96 -19.84
C LYS A 52 7.07 7.52 -21.16
N PRO A 53 7.70 7.75 -22.33
CA PRO A 53 7.16 7.30 -23.62
C PRO A 53 6.81 5.82 -23.68
N GLU A 54 7.52 4.96 -22.93
CA GLU A 54 7.31 3.52 -22.88
C GLU A 54 6.07 3.09 -22.05
N ALA A 55 5.48 4.01 -21.27
CA ALA A 55 4.34 3.70 -20.40
C ALA A 55 3.06 3.40 -21.20
N GLU A 56 2.83 4.14 -22.29
CA GLU A 56 1.70 3.96 -23.22
C GLU A 56 2.21 4.05 -24.66
N PRO A 57 2.86 2.99 -25.17
CA PRO A 57 3.30 2.96 -26.56
C PRO A 57 2.05 3.09 -27.45
N ASN A 58 2.12 3.99 -28.44
CA ASN A 58 1.02 4.43 -29.32
C ASN A 58 0.18 5.63 -28.84
N GLN A 59 0.54 6.28 -27.72
CA GLN A 59 -0.02 7.58 -27.37
C GLN A 59 1.02 8.69 -27.57
N ASN A 60 0.57 9.88 -28.02
CA ASN A 60 1.39 11.08 -28.00
C ASN A 60 1.48 11.58 -26.55
N ILE A 61 2.37 10.96 -25.77
CA ILE A 61 2.71 11.41 -24.42
C ILE A 61 3.56 12.67 -24.54
N ASP A 62 3.11 13.74 -23.91
CA ASP A 62 3.94 14.91 -23.65
C ASP A 62 4.81 14.63 -22.41
N PRO A 63 6.14 14.47 -22.55
CA PRO A 63 7.02 14.14 -21.43
C PRO A 63 7.08 15.27 -20.39
N GLU A 64 6.78 16.51 -20.76
CA GLU A 64 6.77 17.66 -19.85
C GLU A 64 5.45 17.81 -19.10
N LYS A 65 4.40 17.07 -19.50
CA LYS A 65 3.10 17.13 -18.84
C LYS A 65 3.15 16.42 -17.48
N ILE A 66 2.84 17.19 -16.43
CA ILE A 66 2.63 16.68 -15.09
C ILE A 66 1.17 16.24 -14.96
N TYR A 67 0.97 14.96 -14.65
CA TYR A 67 -0.32 14.38 -14.30
C TYR A 67 -0.49 14.40 -12.79
N SER A 68 -1.74 14.43 -12.33
CA SER A 68 -2.04 14.25 -10.91
C SER A 68 -3.17 13.27 -10.69
N SER A 69 -3.23 12.70 -9.48
CA SER A 69 -4.30 11.81 -9.04
C SER A 69 -4.56 11.99 -7.56
N LYS A 70 -5.83 11.98 -7.16
CA LYS A 70 -6.20 11.91 -5.76
C LYS A 70 -5.76 10.57 -5.19
N THR A 71 -4.98 10.62 -4.12
CA THR A 71 -4.37 9.45 -3.50
C THR A 71 -4.54 9.51 -1.99
N VAL A 72 -4.88 8.39 -1.36
CA VAL A 72 -4.77 8.18 0.09
C VAL A 72 -3.56 7.32 0.41
N LYS A 73 -2.97 7.55 1.58
CA LYS A 73 -1.94 6.69 2.15
C LYS A 73 -2.58 5.71 3.12
N LEU A 74 -2.36 4.41 2.89
CA LEU A 74 -2.75 3.34 3.81
C LEU A 74 -1.52 2.81 4.53
N GLU A 75 -1.59 2.72 5.86
CA GLU A 75 -0.49 2.27 6.71
C GLU A 75 -0.96 1.15 7.63
N PHE A 76 -0.20 0.07 7.71
CA PHE A 76 -0.44 -1.02 8.63
C PHE A 76 0.88 -1.74 8.91
N SER A 77 0.87 -2.65 9.88
CA SER A 77 2.05 -3.41 10.22
C SER A 77 1.75 -4.87 10.48
N ILE A 78 2.76 -5.69 10.28
CA ILE A 78 2.74 -7.14 10.53
C ILE A 78 3.98 -7.52 11.35
N PRO A 79 3.95 -8.63 12.10
CA PRO A 79 5.17 -9.23 12.63
C PRO A 79 6.20 -9.42 11.52
N LYS A 80 7.51 -9.36 11.85
CA LYS A 80 8.57 -9.57 10.88
C LYS A 80 8.58 -11.01 10.34
N ASP A 81 7.75 -11.25 9.34
CA ASP A 81 7.53 -12.51 8.63
C ASP A 81 7.59 -12.23 7.12
N GLU A 82 8.69 -12.67 6.50
CA GLU A 82 8.95 -12.43 5.09
C GLU A 82 7.96 -13.16 4.17
N GLN A 83 7.52 -14.36 4.54
CA GLN A 83 6.55 -15.12 3.73
C GLN A 83 5.19 -14.44 3.76
N LEU A 84 4.78 -13.93 4.93
CA LEU A 84 3.56 -13.15 5.05
C LEU A 84 3.64 -11.85 4.26
N LEU A 85 4.77 -11.14 4.34
CA LEU A 85 5.01 -9.91 3.58
C LEU A 85 4.87 -10.15 2.07
N GLN A 86 5.48 -11.21 1.53
CA GLN A 86 5.39 -11.55 0.10
C GLN A 86 3.94 -11.83 -0.33
N LYS A 87 3.15 -12.55 0.49
CA LYS A 87 1.73 -12.81 0.20
C LYS A 87 0.90 -11.52 0.20
N ILE A 88 1.16 -10.61 1.15
CA ILE A 88 0.48 -9.32 1.22
C ILE A 88 0.82 -8.45 0.01
N ILE A 89 2.09 -8.38 -0.38
CA ILE A 89 2.51 -7.67 -1.59
C ILE A 89 1.77 -8.26 -2.80
N ALA A 90 1.79 -9.58 -2.99
CA ALA A 90 1.07 -10.22 -4.09
C ALA A 90 -0.45 -9.88 -4.10
N ALA A 91 -1.09 -9.88 -2.94
CA ALA A 91 -2.50 -9.50 -2.82
C ALA A 91 -2.75 -8.02 -3.19
N ILE A 92 -1.84 -7.11 -2.82
CA ILE A 92 -1.90 -5.70 -3.24
C ILE A 92 -1.83 -5.61 -4.77
N TRP A 93 -0.83 -6.24 -5.39
CA TRP A 93 -0.63 -6.20 -6.85
C TRP A 93 -1.85 -6.73 -7.63
N GLN A 94 -2.55 -7.74 -7.12
CA GLN A 94 -3.71 -8.32 -7.79
C GLN A 94 -4.91 -7.36 -7.93
N VAL A 95 -5.08 -6.44 -6.99
CA VAL A 95 -6.26 -5.55 -6.93
C VAL A 95 -5.94 -4.08 -7.13
N HIS A 96 -4.65 -3.73 -7.18
CA HIS A 96 -4.22 -2.35 -7.34
C HIS A 96 -4.59 -1.80 -8.72
N PRO A 97 -5.11 -0.56 -8.83
CA PRO A 97 -5.47 0.02 -10.13
C PRO A 97 -4.27 0.37 -11.00
N TRP A 98 -3.10 0.61 -10.41
CA TRP A 98 -1.87 0.91 -11.14
C TRP A 98 -1.08 -0.34 -11.46
N LYS A 99 -0.49 -0.37 -12.66
CA LYS A 99 0.39 -1.45 -13.11
C LYS A 99 1.59 -1.64 -12.17
N GLU A 100 2.09 -0.57 -11.56
CA GLU A 100 3.22 -0.60 -10.63
C GLU A 100 2.85 0.19 -9.37
N PRO A 101 2.28 -0.45 -8.33
CA PRO A 101 1.94 0.21 -7.08
C PRO A 101 3.18 0.64 -6.30
N VAL A 102 3.14 1.85 -5.75
CA VAL A 102 4.13 2.28 -4.76
C VAL A 102 3.81 1.60 -3.42
N ILE A 103 4.60 0.57 -3.10
CA ILE A 103 4.53 -0.15 -1.81
C ILE A 103 5.86 0.09 -1.08
N ARG A 104 5.81 0.75 0.07
CA ARG A 104 6.98 0.97 0.92
C ARG A 104 6.94 0.01 2.10
N VAL A 105 8.07 -0.63 2.38
CA VAL A 105 8.25 -1.49 3.53
C VAL A 105 9.41 -0.93 4.36
N VAL A 106 9.19 -0.75 5.65
CA VAL A 106 10.21 -0.34 6.62
C VAL A 106 10.27 -1.40 7.72
N GLU A 107 11.47 -1.82 8.08
CA GLU A 107 11.70 -2.65 9.27
C GLU A 107 11.74 -1.75 10.51
N GLY A 108 11.09 -2.19 11.59
CA GLY A 108 11.06 -1.42 12.81
C GLY A 108 10.65 -2.24 14.03
N LEU A 109 10.53 -1.53 15.15
CA LEU A 109 10.00 -2.05 16.40
C LEU A 109 8.64 -1.42 16.67
N GLU A 110 7.70 -2.22 17.16
CA GLU A 110 6.37 -1.75 17.57
C GLU A 110 5.98 -2.25 18.94
N SER A 111 5.26 -1.42 19.69
CA SER A 111 4.71 -1.82 20.99
C SER A 111 3.48 -2.69 20.79
N ARG A 112 3.56 -3.98 21.10
CA ARG A 112 2.39 -4.87 21.17
C ARG A 112 2.11 -5.27 22.61
N LYS A 113 0.83 -5.36 22.94
CA LYS A 113 0.37 -5.92 24.21
C LYS A 113 0.01 -7.37 23.92
N ASP A 114 0.72 -8.29 24.55
CA ASP A 114 0.40 -9.73 24.56
C ASP A 114 -1.06 -9.99 24.93
#